data_AF-A0A661AE03-F1
#
_entry.id   AF-A0A661AE03-F1
#
_cell.length_a   1.000
_cell.length_b   1.000
_cell.length_c   1.000
_cell.angle_alpha   90.00
_cell.angle_beta   90.00
_cell.angle_gamma   90.00
#
_symmetry.space_group_name_H-M   'P 1'
#
loop_
_entity.id
_entity.type
_entity.pdbx_description
1 polymer ?
#
loop_
_entity_poly.entity_id
_entity_poly.type
_entity_poly.pdbx_seq_one_letter_code
_entity_poly.pdbx_strand_id
1 'polypeptide(L)'
;HILYLDGPPTYLDFKPIERVKENMMKILEIKELETIIIDHHLTRDIEWREKIREFLEEGEKRGIKILTAAAFAGEKEEFLEAWRKRLYGK
;
A
#
# COMPACT_ATOMS: atom_id res chain seq x y z
N HIS A 1 8.73 -10.86 11.59
CA HIS A 1 7.33 -10.50 11.95
C HIS A 1 6.55 -9.94 10.76
N ILE A 2 5.22 -10.08 10.77
CA ILE A 2 4.31 -9.55 9.73
C ILE A 2 3.42 -8.45 10.34
N LEU A 3 3.33 -7.30 9.66
CA LEU A 3 2.39 -6.23 9.97
C LEU A 3 1.34 -6.14 8.86
N TYR A 4 0.06 -6.14 9.24
CA TYR A 4 -1.03 -5.78 8.33
C TYR A 4 -1.37 -4.31 8.56
N LEU A 5 -1.33 -3.49 7.50
CA LEU A 5 -1.51 -2.05 7.57
C LEU A 5 -2.54 -1.61 6.54
N ASP A 6 -3.51 -0.83 6.98
CA ASP A 6 -4.38 -0.13 6.03
C ASP A 6 -3.64 1.05 5.41
N GLY A 7 -3.59 1.07 4.08
CA GLY A 7 -2.89 2.07 3.30
C GLY A 7 -3.56 3.44 3.42
N PRO A 8 -2.82 4.54 3.16
CA PRO A 8 -3.42 5.87 3.08
C PRO A 8 -4.59 5.87 2.10
N PRO A 9 -5.68 6.61 2.38
CA PRO A 9 -6.78 6.77 1.43
C PRO A 9 -6.36 7.72 0.30
N THR A 10 -5.40 7.29 -0.53
CA THR A 10 -4.75 8.07 -1.58
C THR A 10 -5.68 8.55 -2.70
N TYR A 11 -6.92 8.06 -2.70
CA TYR A 11 -8.01 8.44 -3.61
C TYR A 11 -8.86 9.61 -3.09
N LEU A 12 -8.72 10.00 -1.81
CA LEU A 12 -9.36 11.19 -1.25
C LEU A 12 -8.37 12.37 -1.32
N ASP A 13 -8.89 13.59 -1.48
CA ASP A 13 -8.12 14.82 -1.27
C ASP A 13 -7.84 14.99 0.24
N PHE A 14 -7.01 14.10 0.76
CA PHE A 14 -6.72 13.96 2.18
C PHE A 14 -5.50 14.81 2.53
N LYS A 15 -5.78 15.98 3.11
CA LYS A 15 -4.78 17.02 3.38
C LYS A 15 -3.59 16.64 4.27
N PRO A 16 -3.65 15.70 5.23
CA PRO A 16 -2.48 15.37 6.06
C PRO A 16 -1.68 14.19 5.49
N ILE A 17 -1.58 14.06 4.16
CA ILE A 17 -0.86 12.96 3.50
C ILE A 17 0.62 12.92 3.88
N GLU A 18 1.26 14.07 4.11
CA GLU A 18 2.65 14.18 4.55
C GLU A 18 2.85 13.50 5.90
N ARG A 19 1.94 13.76 6.86
CA ARG A 19 1.98 13.12 8.19
C ARG A 19 1.77 11.61 8.10
N VAL A 20 0.95 11.14 7.16
CA VAL A 20 0.79 9.70 6.94
C VAL A 20 2.08 9.10 6.40
N LYS A 21 2.72 9.74 5.41
CA LYS A 21 4.02 9.30 4.89
C LYS A 21 5.08 9.24 6.00
N GLU A 22 5.18 10.27 6.83
CA GLU A 22 6.10 10.27 7.98
C GLU A 22 5.85 9.10 8.94
N ASN A 23 4.59 8.79 9.24
CA ASN A 23 4.24 7.67 10.10
C ASN A 23 4.57 6.33 9.45
N MET A 24 4.33 6.19 8.14
CA MET A 24 4.71 5.00 7.38
C MET A 24 6.23 4.79 7.44
N MET A 25 7.03 5.84 7.27
CA MET A 25 8.49 5.71 7.38
C MET A 25 8.95 5.21 8.76
N LYS A 26 8.31 5.68 9.85
CA LYS A 26 8.61 5.21 11.22
C LYS A 26 8.30 3.72 11.42
N ILE A 27 7.33 3.16 10.70
CA ILE A 27 7.01 1.72 10.78
C ILE A 27 8.19 0.87 10.30
N LEU A 28 8.98 1.37 9.34
CA LEU A 28 10.19 0.68 8.85
C LEU A 28 11.33 0.64 9.89
N GLU A 29 11.20 1.35 11.01
CA GLU A 29 12.16 1.31 12.13
C GLU A 29 11.85 0.21 13.16
N ILE A 30 10.70 -0.46 13.03
CA ILE A 30 10.33 -1.58 13.89
C ILE A 30 11.34 -2.72 13.69
N LYS A 31 12.02 -3.11 14.77
CA LYS A 31 12.98 -4.22 14.75
C LYS A 31 12.29 -5.53 14.39
N GLU A 32 12.99 -6.39 13.64
CA GLU A 32 12.53 -7.72 13.23
C GLU A 32 11.26 -7.73 12.34
N LEU A 33 10.86 -6.56 11.82
CA LEU A 33 9.81 -6.48 10.81
C LEU A 33 10.36 -7.02 9.48
N GLU A 34 9.68 -8.00 8.91
CA GLU A 34 10.13 -8.67 7.67
C GLU A 34 9.14 -8.45 6.53
N THR A 35 7.86 -8.29 6.85
CA THR A 35 6.80 -8.14 5.86
C THR A 35 5.74 -7.17 6.34
N ILE A 36 5.35 -6.27 5.45
CA ILE A 36 4.20 -5.39 5.59
C ILE A 36 3.21 -5.79 4.50
N ILE A 37 2.03 -6.21 4.92
CA ILE A 37 0.89 -6.39 4.04
C ILE A 37 0.11 -5.08 4.08
N ILE A 38 0.16 -4.32 3.01
CA ILE A 38 -0.63 -3.12 2.83
C ILE A 38 -1.98 -3.53 2.23
N ASP A 39 -3.04 -3.26 2.98
CA ASP A 39 -4.37 -3.21 2.41
C ASP A 39 -4.53 -1.87 1.71
N HIS A 40 -5.08 -1.89 0.52
CA HIS A 40 -5.58 -0.67 -0.09
C HIS A 40 -7.07 -0.81 -0.06
N HIS A 41 -7.70 -0.13 0.91
CA HIS A 41 -9.12 -0.22 1.24
C HIS A 41 -10.05 -0.62 0.10
N LEU A 42 -9.85 -0.19 -1.16
CA LEU A 42 -10.55 -0.76 -2.32
C LEU A 42 -9.72 -0.82 -3.63
N THR A 43 -8.39 -0.87 -3.63
CA THR A 43 -7.53 -0.77 -4.86
C THR A 43 -7.92 0.34 -5.87
N ARG A 44 -8.69 1.34 -5.44
CA ARG A 44 -9.37 2.33 -6.31
C ARG A 44 -8.42 3.33 -6.98
N ASP A 45 -7.14 3.29 -6.64
CA ASP A 45 -6.13 4.23 -7.08
C ASP A 45 -5.03 3.48 -7.83
N ILE A 46 -5.06 3.52 -9.15
CA ILE A 46 -4.09 2.82 -10.01
C ILE A 46 -2.66 3.35 -9.76
N GLU A 47 -2.52 4.58 -9.26
CA GLU A 47 -1.24 5.25 -9.04
C GLU A 47 -0.77 5.19 -7.58
N TRP A 48 -1.41 4.35 -6.73
CA TRP A 48 -1.07 4.27 -5.30
C TRP A 48 0.42 3.99 -5.07
N ARG A 49 1.03 3.14 -5.92
CA ARG A 49 2.45 2.77 -5.83
C ARG A 49 3.35 3.97 -5.98
N GLU A 50 3.04 4.86 -6.91
CA GLU A 50 3.82 6.09 -7.13
C GLU A 50 3.67 7.03 -5.92
N LYS A 51 2.47 7.12 -5.35
CA LYS A 51 2.20 7.99 -4.19
C LYS A 51 2.94 7.58 -2.93
N ILE A 52 3.29 6.30 -2.79
CA ILE A 52 4.06 5.77 -1.66
C ILE A 52 5.44 5.22 -2.08
N ARG A 53 5.96 5.61 -3.25
CA ARG A 53 7.20 5.05 -3.81
C ARG A 53 8.36 5.08 -2.83
N GLU A 54 8.55 6.22 -2.15
CA GLU A 54 9.62 6.39 -1.15
C GLU A 54 9.57 5.35 -0.02
N PHE A 55 8.35 4.98 0.42
CA PHE A 55 8.15 3.95 1.43
C PHE A 55 8.48 2.55 0.90
N LEU A 56 8.11 2.25 -0.35
CA LEU A 56 8.44 0.99 -1.02
C LEU A 56 9.96 0.83 -1.17
N GLU A 57 10.63 1.87 -1.67
CA GLU A 57 12.09 1.88 -1.87
C GLU A 57 12.84 1.75 -0.55
N GLU A 58 12.41 2.45 0.50
CA GLU A 58 13.05 2.36 1.82
C GLU A 58 12.83 0.99 2.47
N GLY A 59 11.64 0.40 2.31
CA GLY A 59 11.37 -0.97 2.74
C GLY A 59 12.30 -1.97 2.06
N GLU A 60 12.47 -1.86 0.74
CA GLU A 60 13.37 -2.71 -0.04
C GLU A 60 14.83 -2.59 0.44
N LYS A 61 15.33 -1.37 0.65
CA LYS A 61 16.69 -1.12 1.19
C LYS A 61 16.92 -1.80 2.54
N ARG A 62 15.86 -1.91 3.36
CA ARG A 62 15.89 -2.54 4.69
C ARG A 62 15.64 -4.05 4.67
N GLY A 63 15.38 -4.63 3.50
CA GLY A 63 15.01 -6.04 3.37
C GLY A 63 13.59 -6.37 3.84
N ILE A 64 12.72 -5.36 3.96
CA ILE A 64 11.32 -5.51 4.35
C ILE A 64 10.48 -5.69 3.10
N LYS A 65 9.70 -6.78 3.02
CA LYS A 65 8.78 -7.02 1.91
C LYS A 65 7.50 -6.22 2.12
N ILE A 66 7.21 -5.27 1.23
CA ILE A 66 5.94 -4.53 1.25
C ILE A 66 5.06 -5.06 0.11
N LEU A 67 3.95 -5.70 0.46
CA LEU A 67 3.10 -6.46 -0.46
C LEU A 67 1.63 -6.08 -0.25
N THR A 68 0.80 -6.26 -1.27
CA THR A 68 -0.65 -6.31 -1.07
C THR A 68 -1.07 -7.65 -0.49
N ALA A 69 -2.29 -7.74 0.05
CA ALA A 69 -2.85 -9.02 0.51
C ALA A 69 -2.87 -10.08 -0.60
N ALA A 70 -3.22 -9.71 -1.84
CA ALA A 70 -3.19 -10.61 -2.99
C ALA A 70 -1.77 -11.10 -3.29
N ALA A 71 -0.79 -10.19 -3.38
CA ALA A 71 0.60 -10.55 -3.65
C ALA A 71 1.19 -11.43 -2.53
N PHE A 72 0.84 -11.16 -1.28
CA PHE A 72 1.23 -12.01 -0.14
C PHE A 72 0.61 -13.41 -0.22
N ALA A 73 -0.63 -13.53 -0.73
CA ALA A 73 -1.29 -14.81 -0.97
C ALA A 73 -0.78 -15.55 -2.22
N GLY A 74 0.14 -14.96 -2.99
CA GLY A 74 0.62 -15.52 -4.27
C GLY A 74 -0.34 -15.30 -5.45
N GLU A 75 -1.36 -14.46 -5.27
CA GLU A 75 -2.34 -14.11 -6.27
C GLU A 75 -1.91 -12.85 -7.05
N LYS A 76 -2.42 -12.72 -8.28
CA LYS A 76 -2.24 -11.47 -9.03
C LYS A 76 -3.15 -10.38 -8.45
N GLU A 77 -2.65 -9.16 -8.44
CA GLU A 77 -3.47 -8.01 -8.05
C GLU A 77 -4.53 -7.72 -9.12
N GLU A 78 -5.78 -8.00 -8.79
CA GLU A 78 -6.92 -7.60 -9.62
C GLU A 78 -7.55 -6.34 -9.05
N PHE A 79 -7.34 -5.22 -9.73
CA PHE A 79 -7.89 -3.91 -9.40
C PHE A 79 -9.39 -3.80 -9.75
N LEU A 80 -10.19 -4.83 -9.46
CA LEU A 80 -11.57 -4.97 -9.95
C LEU A 80 -12.43 -3.73 -9.68
N GLU A 81 -12.17 -3.05 -8.57
CA GLU A 81 -12.92 -1.86 -8.19
C GLU A 81 -12.40 -0.55 -8.78
N ALA A 82 -11.08 -0.36 -8.93
CA ALA A 82 -10.55 0.73 -9.75
C ALA A 82 -11.09 0.65 -11.19
N TRP A 83 -11.32 -0.56 -11.67
CA TRP A 83 -11.84 -0.84 -12.99
C TRP A 83 -13.37 -0.93 -13.01
N ARG A 84 -14.06 -0.63 -11.91
CA ARG A 84 -15.52 -0.81 -11.81
C ARG A 84 -16.28 -0.10 -12.93
N LYS A 85 -15.91 1.14 -13.25
CA LYS A 85 -16.51 1.91 -14.36
C LYS A 85 -16.27 1.25 -15.73
N ARG A 86 -15.09 0.62 -15.91
CA ARG A 86 -14.70 -0.06 -17.14
C ARG A 86 -15.30 -1.47 -17.27
N LEU A 87 -15.42 -2.20 -16.17
CA LEU A 87 -15.88 -3.59 -16.13
C LEU A 87 -17.41 -3.71 -16.05
N TYR A 88 -18.07 -2.79 -15.34
CA TYR A 88 -19.50 -2.91 -15.03
C TYR A 88 -20.38 -1.78 -15.60
N GLY A 89 -19.80 -0.82 -16.33
CA GLY A 89 -20.56 0.08 -17.22
C GLY A 89 -21.69 0.89 -16.57
N LYS A 90 -21.59 1.21 -15.28
CA LYS A 90 -22.46 2.17 -14.59
C LYS A 90 -21.63 3.17 -13.81
#